data_AF-A0A519F6I2-F1
#
_entry.id   AF-A0A519F6I2-F1
#
_cell.length_a   1.000
_cell.length_b   1.000
_cell.length_c   1.000
_cell.angle_alpha   90.00
_cell.angle_beta   90.00
_cell.angle_gamma   90.00
#
_symmetry.space_group_name_H-M   'P 1'
#
loop_
_entity.id
_entity.type
_entity.pdbx_description
1 polymer ?
#
loop_
_entity_poly.entity_id
_entity_poly.type
_entity_poly.pdbx_seq_one_letter_code
_entity_poly.pdbx_strand_id
1 'polypeptide(L)' 'MTNPDAHETGFFWVTIGDQEPEVAQWQVEWDQWLVMGQSLPLSDHRAANVVVLSEMLIPPVVIVSSDQ' A
#
# COMPACT_ATOMS: atom_id res chain seq x y z
N MET A 1 -20.19 5.32 7.44
CA MET A 1 -19.54 5.47 6.12
C MET A 1 -18.11 5.86 6.39
N THR A 2 -17.19 4.90 6.27
CA THR A 2 -15.75 5.13 6.45
C THR A 2 -15.30 6.06 5.34
N ASN A 3 -14.64 7.16 5.71
CA ASN A 3 -14.14 8.15 4.75
C ASN A 3 -13.11 7.46 3.85
N PRO A 4 -13.32 7.37 2.53
CA PRO A 4 -12.37 6.69 1.64
C PRO A 4 -11.00 7.36 1.62
N ASP A 5 -10.90 8.63 2.03
CA ASP A 5 -9.63 9.37 2.17
C ASP A 5 -8.91 9.14 3.52
N ALA A 6 -9.53 8.41 4.46
CA ALA A 6 -8.84 8.00 5.68
C ALA A 6 -8.14 6.67 5.43
N HIS A 7 -7.15 6.66 4.54
CA HIS A 7 -6.28 5.50 4.36
C HIS A 7 -5.49 5.30 5.66
N GLU A 8 -5.98 4.40 6.53
CA GLU A 8 -5.20 3.89 7.66
C GLU A 8 -3.88 3.30 7.12
N THR A 9 -2.77 3.58 7.78
CA THR A 9 -1.45 3.10 7.37
C THR A 9 -1.46 1.57 7.26
N GLY A 10 -1.34 1.04 6.05
CA GLY A 10 -1.49 -0.39 5.79
C GLY A 10 -1.03 -0.79 4.40
N PHE A 11 -0.89 -2.10 4.18
CA PHE A 11 -0.57 -2.67 2.87
C PHE A 11 -1.85 -3.05 2.14
N PHE A 12 -1.88 -2.88 0.82
CA PHE A 12 -3.06 -3.12 -0.01
C PHE A 12 -2.62 -3.78 -1.33
N TRP A 13 -3.46 -4.64 -1.91
CA TRP A 13 -3.32 -4.97 -3.32
C TRP A 13 -3.87 -3.84 -4.15
N VAL A 14 -3.06 -3.36 -5.09
CA VAL A 14 -3.41 -2.28 -5.99
C VAL A 14 -3.05 -2.63 -7.42
N THR A 15 -3.75 -2.05 -8.38
CA THR A 15 -3.33 -2.00 -9.79
C THR A 15 -3.05 -0.56 -10.19
N ILE A 16 -2.03 -0.35 -11.01
CA ILE A 16 -1.62 0.98 -11.48
C ILE A 16 -1.89 1.05 -12.98
N GLY A 17 -2.95 1.74 -13.40
CA GLY A 17 -3.43 1.67 -14.77
C GLY A 17 -3.76 0.23 -15.17
N ASP A 18 -3.26 -0.22 -16.33
CA ASP A 18 -3.49 -1.58 -16.86
C ASP A 18 -2.38 -2.59 -16.49
N GLN A 19 -1.60 -2.31 -15.44
CA GLN A 19 -0.52 -3.20 -14.96
C GLN A 19 -1.05 -4.37 -14.13
N GLU A 20 -0.18 -5.36 -13.87
CA GLU A 20 -0.51 -6.46 -12.93
C GLU A 20 -0.69 -5.95 -11.49
N PRO A 21 -1.50 -6.63 -10.66
CA PRO A 21 -1.65 -6.27 -9.25
C PRO A 21 -0.34 -6.34 -8.46
N GLU A 22 -0.06 -5.30 -7.69
CA GLU A 22 1.11 -5.18 -6.82
C GLU A 22 0.69 -4.84 -5.38
N VAL A 23 1.55 -5.14 -4.41
CA VAL A 23 1.32 -4.69 -3.03
C VAL A 23 1.85 -3.27 -2.89
N ALA A 24 1.05 -2.36 -2.36
CA ALA A 24 1.47 -1.00 -2.03
C ALA A 24 1.05 -0.61 -0.62
N GLN A 25 1.82 0.29 0.00
CA GLN A 25 1.51 0.89 1.28
C GLN A 25 1.19 2.37 1.10
N TRP A 26 0.13 2.85 1.75
CA TRP A 26 -0.13 4.29 1.85
C TRP A 26 0.84 4.93 2.84
N GLN A 27 1.65 5.89 2.37
CA GLN A 27 2.57 6.65 3.22
C GLN A 27 1.92 7.97 3.61
N VAL A 28 1.37 8.04 4.82
CA VAL A 28 0.70 9.25 5.34
C VAL A 28 1.66 10.45 5.41
N GLU A 29 2.95 10.22 5.68
CA GLU A 29 3.96 11.28 5.75
C GLU A 29 4.21 11.97 4.40
N TRP A 30 3.99 11.26 3.29
CA TRP A 30 4.20 11.76 1.93
C TRP A 30 2.91 11.94 1.15
N ASP A 31 1.77 11.52 1.71
CA ASP A 31 0.47 11.46 1.05
C ASP A 31 0.53 10.70 -0.28
N GLN A 32 1.34 9.64 -0.32
CA GLN A 32 1.66 8.91 -1.55
C GLN A 32 1.72 7.40 -1.35
N TRP A 33 1.45 6.66 -2.43
CA TRP A 33 1.58 5.20 -2.47
C TRP A 33 3.05 4.79 -2.62
N LEU A 34 3.52 3.88 -1.78
CA LEU A 34 4.80 3.20 -1.94
C LEU A 34 4.56 1.74 -2.33
N VAL A 35 4.91 1.38 -3.57
CA VAL A 35 4.83 -0.01 -4.03
C VAL A 35 5.95 -0.81 -3.36
N MET A 36 5.62 -1.99 -2.86
CA MET A 36 6.58 -2.90 -2.25
C MET A 36 7.69 -3.27 -3.24
N GLY A 37 8.93 -3.12 -2.81
CA GLY A 37 10.12 -3.36 -3.64
C GLY A 37 10.56 -2.14 -4.47
N GLN A 38 9.83 -1.03 -4.45
CA GLN A 38 10.30 0.25 -4.98
C GLN A 38 10.99 1.06 -3.88
N SER A 39 12.06 1.76 -4.23
CA SER A 39 12.78 2.64 -3.30
C SER A 39 12.14 4.01 -3.13
N LEU A 40 11.21 4.38 -4.03
CA LEU A 40 10.58 5.70 -4.07
C LEU A 40 9.06 5.55 -4.20
N PRO A 41 8.28 6.45 -3.60
CA PRO A 41 6.84 6.47 -3.76
C PRO A 41 6.43 6.78 -5.21
N LEU A 42 5.20 6.42 -5.55
CA LEU A 42 4.57 6.79 -6.80
C LEU A 42 4.40 8.32 -6.87
N SER A 43 4.73 8.89 -8.02
CA SER A 43 4.40 10.28 -8.31
C SER A 43 2.88 10.46 -8.39
N ASP A 44 2.39 11.67 -8.15
CA ASP A 44 0.95 12.00 -8.10
C ASP A 44 0.22 11.57 -9.39
N HIS A 45 0.88 11.70 -10.54
CA HIS A 45 0.36 11.27 -11.83
C HIS A 45 0.12 9.75 -11.91
N ARG A 46 1.00 8.95 -11.31
CA ARG A 46 0.80 7.49 -11.24
C ARG A 46 -0.18 7.13 -10.13
N ALA A 47 -0.13 7.82 -8.99
CA ALA A 47 -1.04 7.63 -7.87
C ALA A 47 -2.51 7.87 -8.28
N ALA A 48 -2.77 8.83 -9.17
CA ALA A 48 -4.11 9.08 -9.73
C ALA A 48 -4.69 7.90 -10.53
N ASN A 49 -3.85 6.94 -10.94
CA ASN A 49 -4.25 5.74 -11.68
C ASN A 49 -4.24 4.47 -10.81
N VAL A 50 -4.05 4.62 -9.49
CA VAL A 50 -4.07 3.50 -8.55
C VAL A 50 -5.51 3.09 -8.27
N VAL A 51 -5.82 1.82 -8.48
CA VAL A 51 -7.08 1.19 -8.08
C VAL A 51 -6.78 0.20 -6.95
N VAL A 52 -7.40 0.41 -5.79
CA VAL A 52 -7.28 -0.51 -4.66
C VAL A 52 -8.20 -1.71 -4.90
N LEU A 53 -7.61 -2.91 -4.91
CA LEU A 53 -8.29 -4.17 -5.21
C LEU A 53 -8.71 -4.94 -3.97
N SER A 54 -8.13 -4.65 -2.81
CA SER A 54 -8.39 -5.35 -1.55
C SER A 54 -8.63 -4.39 -0.40
N GLU A 55 -9.29 -4.89 0.64
CA GLU A 55 -9.18 -4.32 1.98
C GLU A 55 -7.72 -4.36 2.47
N MET A 56 -7.42 -3.65 3.57
CA MET A 56 -6.09 -3.63 4.17
C MET A 56 -5.58 -5.06 4.44
N LEU A 57 -4.44 -5.39 3.85
CA LEU A 57 -3.76 -6.65 4.03
C LEU A 57 -3.29 -6.77 5.47
N ILE A 58 -3.47 -7.97 6.01
CA ILE A 58 -2.94 -8.32 7.32
C ILE A 58 -1.42 -8.32 7.20
N PRO A 59 -0.70 -7.47 7.96
CA PRO A 59 0.74 -7.47 7.93
C PRO A 59 1.26 -8.87 8.29
N PRO A 60 2.32 -9.37 7.64
CA PRO A 60 2.89 -10.65 8.00
C PRO A 60 3.30 -10.58 9.49
N VAL A 61 2.75 -11.49 10.28
CA VAL A 61 3.14 -11.61 11.69
C VAL A 61 4.60 -12.04 11.69
N VAL A 62 5.49 -11.11 12.02
CA VAL A 62 6.89 -11.45 12.26
C VAL A 62 6.91 -12.29 13.54
N ILE A 63 6.92 -13.61 13.38
CA ILE A 63 7.23 -14.52 14.47
C ILE A 63 8.71 -14.33 14.75
N VAL A 64 9.04 -13.39 15.63
CA VAL A 64 10.35 -13.31 16.24
C VAL A 64 10.47 -14.56 17.11
N SER A 65 11.15 -15.58 16.58
CA SER A 65 11.65 -16.68 17.41
C SER A 65 12.52 -16.03 18.49
N SER A 66 12.00 -15.99 19.72
CA SER A 66 12.80 -15.71 20.89
C SER A 66 13.73 -16.91 21.04
N ASP A 67 14.92 -16.82 20.45
CA ASP A 67 16.01 -17.75 20.72
C ASP A 67 16.33 -17.60 22.21
N GLN A 68 15.94 -18.62 22.98
CA GLN A 68 16.06 -18.68 24.43
C GLN A 68 17.15 -19.65 24.82
#